data_AF-A0A674JF63-F1
#
_entry.id   AF-A0A674JF63-F1
#
_cell.length_a   1.000
_cell.length_b   1.000
_cell.length_c   1.000
_cell.angle_alpha   90.00
_cell.angle_beta   90.00
_cell.angle_gamma   90.00
#
_symmetry.space_group_name_H-M   'P 1'
#
loop_
_entity.id
_entity.type
_entity.pdbx_description
1 polymer ?
#
loop_
_entity_poly.entity_id
_entity_poly.type
_entity_poly.pdbx_seq_one_letter_code
_entity_poly.pdbx_strand_id
1 'polypeptide(L)'
;LTNPYFLLSLSVKLLTVDCETRTDDFCQAKQKDILMTMLYELYNYLAIQAGNFECGNPEKLKSKCILISEAKDYVANVTGNSPEKFEDALQWILNSNNDLGIWLKGEDPSEPVTSVDQVVCLESTRPRMGLGCRFRRAISTAIMNLLIFFWSLIVLWGILLLLKYRWRKVEEEEQAMYEMVKKIIDAVQGHYKEWEQRLERYPYVGILHVRDTLIPPQSRKKMKRVWNRAVDFLASNESRIQTESHRIAGEDMLVWRWTQPSYVSDSEQ
;
A
#
# COMPACT_ATOMS: atom_id res chain seq x y z
N LEU A 1 -76.30 -10.51 57.04
CA LEU A 1 -75.60 -10.53 55.73
C LEU A 1 -74.11 -10.66 55.98
N THR A 2 -73.64 -11.89 56.18
CA THR A 2 -72.20 -12.22 56.21
C THR A 2 -72.05 -13.56 55.50
N ASN A 3 -71.38 -13.49 54.35
CA ASN A 3 -71.38 -14.46 53.26
C ASN A 3 -70.33 -15.57 53.54
N PRO A 4 -70.64 -16.87 53.36
CA PRO A 4 -69.74 -17.97 53.73
C PRO A 4 -68.76 -18.30 52.60
N TYR A 5 -67.86 -17.36 52.28
CA TYR A 5 -66.72 -17.57 51.36
C TYR A 5 -65.38 -17.43 52.07
N PHE A 6 -65.37 -17.59 53.39
CA PHE A 6 -64.16 -17.78 54.17
C PHE A 6 -63.77 -19.26 54.06
N LEU A 7 -62.53 -19.54 53.63
CA LEU A 7 -61.87 -20.86 53.57
C LEU A 7 -62.04 -21.71 52.30
N LEU A 8 -61.69 -21.17 51.13
CA LEU A 8 -61.19 -22.00 50.02
C LEU A 8 -60.19 -21.22 49.13
N SER A 9 -59.28 -20.49 49.75
CA SER A 9 -58.00 -20.14 49.10
C SER A 9 -57.03 -21.27 49.39
N LEU A 10 -57.21 -22.38 48.67
CA LEU A 10 -56.25 -23.46 48.65
C LEU A 10 -54.98 -22.89 48.00
N SER A 11 -53.93 -22.73 48.81
CA SER A 11 -52.58 -22.48 48.33
C SER A 11 -52.19 -23.62 47.39
N VAL A 12 -52.36 -23.41 46.09
CA VAL A 12 -51.72 -24.21 45.06
C VAL A 12 -50.24 -23.84 45.14
N LYS A 13 -49.53 -24.47 46.09
CA LYS A 13 -48.08 -24.58 46.03
C LYS A 13 -47.79 -25.23 44.68
N LEU A 14 -47.25 -24.43 43.77
CA LEU A 14 -46.68 -24.86 42.51
C LEU A 14 -45.56 -25.84 42.85
N LEU A 15 -45.91 -27.11 43.03
CA LEU A 15 -44.96 -28.19 43.25
C LEU A 15 -44.16 -28.26 41.95
N THR A 16 -42.90 -27.85 42.01
CA THR A 16 -41.93 -28.05 40.94
C THR A 16 -41.87 -29.54 40.70
N VAL A 17 -42.44 -29.99 39.58
CA VAL A 17 -42.36 -31.40 39.18
C VAL A 17 -40.89 -31.72 38.98
N ASP A 18 -40.40 -32.62 39.81
CA ASP A 18 -39.06 -33.16 39.70
C ASP A 18 -39.05 -34.21 38.59
N CYS A 19 -38.41 -33.85 37.48
CA CYS A 19 -38.36 -34.66 36.27
C CYS A 19 -37.14 -35.59 36.25
N GLU A 20 -36.41 -35.71 37.36
CA GLU A 20 -35.19 -36.53 37.45
C GLU A 20 -35.45 -38.03 37.23
N THR A 21 -36.67 -38.50 37.51
CA THR A 21 -37.04 -39.93 37.42
C THR A 21 -38.24 -40.24 36.52
N ARG A 22 -38.90 -39.23 35.95
CA ARG A 22 -40.13 -39.41 35.14
C ARG A 22 -39.91 -39.11 33.66
N THR A 23 -40.35 -40.02 32.81
CA THR A 23 -40.20 -39.94 31.35
C THR A 23 -41.48 -39.50 30.62
N ASP A 24 -42.38 -38.80 31.31
CA ASP A 24 -43.60 -38.25 30.71
C ASP A 24 -43.26 -37.24 29.61
N ASP A 25 -44.13 -37.08 28.61
CA ASP A 25 -43.94 -36.15 27.47
C ASP A 25 -43.55 -34.72 27.92
N PHE A 26 -44.15 -34.26 29.02
CA PHE A 26 -43.83 -32.97 29.63
C PHE A 26 -42.41 -32.90 30.18
N CYS A 27 -41.93 -33.96 30.85
CA CYS A 27 -40.59 -34.01 31.41
C CYS A 27 -39.52 -34.18 30.31
N GLN A 28 -39.83 -34.93 29.23
CA GLN A 28 -38.96 -34.99 28.05
C GLN A 28 -38.83 -33.64 27.37
N ALA A 29 -39.95 -32.91 27.20
CA ALA A 29 -39.93 -31.56 26.64
C ALA A 29 -39.09 -30.60 27.50
N LYS A 30 -39.24 -30.67 28.83
CA LYS A 30 -38.46 -29.86 29.78
C LYS A 30 -36.96 -30.19 29.75
N GLN A 31 -36.59 -31.47 29.66
CA GLN A 31 -35.18 -31.86 29.59
C GLN A 31 -34.55 -31.42 28.25
N LYS A 32 -35.31 -31.49 27.15
CA LYS A 32 -34.87 -30.97 25.85
C LYS A 32 -34.68 -29.45 25.87
N ASP A 33 -35.57 -28.72 26.55
CA ASP A 33 -35.45 -27.27 26.73
C ASP A 33 -34.19 -26.88 27.54
N ILE A 34 -33.90 -27.63 28.60
CA ILE A 34 -32.67 -27.46 29.39
C ILE A 34 -31.42 -27.72 28.53
N LEU A 35 -31.41 -28.81 27.76
CA LEU A 35 -30.31 -29.16 26.85
C LEU A 35 -30.08 -28.05 25.81
N MET A 36 -31.14 -27.59 25.15
CA MET A 36 -31.04 -26.54 24.12
C MET A 36 -30.57 -25.21 24.72
N THR A 37 -31.00 -24.89 25.94
CA THR A 37 -30.54 -23.70 26.67
C THR A 37 -29.05 -23.77 26.98
N MET A 38 -28.56 -24.92 27.48
CA MET A 38 -27.13 -25.14 27.75
C MET A 38 -26.28 -24.99 26.48
N LEU A 39 -26.72 -25.60 25.38
CA LEU A 39 -26.05 -25.53 24.08
C LEU A 39 -26.03 -24.11 23.52
N TYR A 40 -27.13 -23.37 23.66
CA TYR A 40 -27.24 -21.98 23.20
C TYR A 40 -26.30 -21.05 23.96
N GLU A 41 -26.23 -21.16 25.29
CA GLU A 41 -25.32 -20.34 26.11
C GLU A 41 -23.86 -20.70 25.83
N LEU A 42 -23.54 -21.99 25.70
CA LEU A 42 -22.20 -22.44 25.31
C LEU A 42 -21.80 -21.87 23.95
N TYR A 43 -22.68 -21.99 22.94
CA TYR A 43 -22.44 -21.45 21.61
C TYR A 43 -22.21 -19.93 21.64
N ASN A 44 -23.04 -19.18 22.38
CA ASN A 44 -22.90 -17.73 22.47
C ASN A 44 -21.58 -17.31 23.11
N TYR A 45 -21.21 -17.97 24.21
CA TYR A 45 -19.94 -17.71 24.89
C TYR A 45 -18.75 -17.93 23.96
N LEU A 46 -18.68 -19.10 23.30
CA LEU A 46 -17.62 -19.43 22.35
C LEU A 46 -17.59 -18.48 21.16
N ALA A 47 -18.77 -18.12 20.61
CA ALA A 47 -18.87 -17.23 19.46
C ALA A 47 -18.41 -15.80 19.78
N ILE A 48 -18.72 -15.28 20.97
CA ILE A 48 -18.26 -13.97 21.44
C ILE A 48 -16.73 -13.99 21.63
N GLN A 49 -16.20 -15.03 22.26
CA GLN A 49 -14.77 -15.12 22.52
C GLN A 49 -13.95 -15.24 21.24
N ALA A 50 -14.39 -16.09 20.30
CA ALA A 50 -13.79 -16.17 18.97
C ALA A 50 -13.86 -14.82 18.22
N GLY A 51 -14.99 -14.10 18.34
CA GLY A 51 -15.14 -12.76 17.79
C GLY A 51 -14.19 -11.73 18.40
N ASN A 52 -14.01 -11.73 19.72
CA ASN A 52 -13.08 -10.85 20.43
C ASN A 52 -11.63 -11.11 20.05
N PHE A 53 -11.25 -12.38 19.87
CA PHE A 53 -9.93 -12.76 19.40
C PHE A 53 -9.61 -12.18 18.02
N GLU A 54 -10.53 -12.31 17.05
CA GLU A 54 -10.35 -11.74 15.70
C GLU A 54 -10.30 -10.20 15.70
N CYS A 55 -10.86 -9.57 16.72
CA CYS A 55 -10.95 -8.12 16.87
C CYS A 55 -9.75 -7.47 17.57
N GLY A 56 -8.67 -8.22 17.80
CA GLY A 56 -7.43 -7.73 18.42
C GLY A 56 -7.21 -8.23 19.84
N ASN A 57 -7.94 -9.26 20.27
CA ASN A 57 -7.69 -10.03 21.49
C ASN A 57 -7.60 -9.19 22.79
N PRO A 58 -8.70 -8.52 23.19
CA PRO A 58 -8.71 -7.70 24.42
C PRO A 58 -8.44 -8.52 25.68
N GLU A 59 -8.77 -9.81 25.68
CA GLU A 59 -8.66 -10.73 26.81
C GLU A 59 -7.33 -11.52 26.82
N LYS A 60 -6.40 -11.25 25.90
CA LYS A 60 -5.09 -11.94 25.78
C LYS A 60 -5.20 -13.47 25.71
N LEU A 61 -6.23 -14.01 25.06
CA LEU A 61 -6.34 -15.43 24.80
C LEU A 61 -5.12 -15.89 23.98
N LYS A 62 -4.48 -16.99 24.39
CA LYS A 62 -3.33 -17.55 23.67
C LYS A 62 -3.71 -18.15 22.31
N SER A 63 -4.96 -18.60 22.17
CA SER A 63 -5.47 -19.23 20.96
C SER A 63 -6.99 -19.07 20.87
N LYS A 64 -7.59 -19.41 19.72
CA LYS A 64 -9.05 -19.49 19.53
C LYS A 64 -9.71 -20.62 20.34
N CYS A 65 -8.92 -21.57 20.85
CA CYS A 65 -9.44 -22.68 21.64
C CYS A 65 -9.61 -22.29 23.11
N ILE A 66 -10.81 -22.53 23.64
CA ILE A 66 -11.15 -22.31 25.05
C ILE A 66 -11.12 -23.66 25.76
N LEU A 67 -10.48 -23.71 26.94
CA LEU A 67 -10.38 -24.93 27.73
C LEU A 67 -11.78 -25.41 28.16
N ILE A 68 -12.01 -26.72 28.11
CA ILE A 68 -13.30 -27.31 28.49
C ILE A 68 -13.70 -26.96 29.93
N SER A 69 -12.73 -26.86 30.85
CA SER A 69 -12.98 -26.48 32.24
C SER A 69 -13.55 -25.06 32.35
N GLU A 70 -13.00 -24.12 31.59
CA GLU A 70 -13.43 -22.72 31.60
C GLU A 70 -14.84 -22.56 31.02
N ALA A 71 -15.12 -23.27 29.92
CA ALA A 71 -16.45 -23.30 29.33
C ALA A 71 -17.48 -23.97 30.25
N LYS A 72 -17.10 -25.06 30.92
CA LYS A 72 -17.95 -25.78 31.89
C LYS A 72 -18.32 -24.88 33.07
N ASP A 73 -17.34 -24.18 33.64
CA ASP A 73 -17.55 -23.27 34.77
C ASP A 73 -18.47 -22.08 34.38
N TYR A 74 -18.28 -21.52 33.17
CA TYR A 74 -19.13 -20.44 32.68
C TYR A 74 -20.58 -20.87 32.52
N VAL A 75 -20.82 -21.99 31.82
CA VAL A 75 -22.18 -22.47 31.55
C VAL A 75 -22.88 -22.92 32.83
N ALA A 76 -22.17 -23.57 33.75
CA ALA A 76 -22.71 -23.94 35.06
C ALA A 76 -23.16 -22.70 35.86
N ASN A 77 -22.38 -21.62 35.84
CA ASN A 77 -22.70 -20.37 36.53
C ASN A 77 -23.91 -19.66 35.90
N VAL A 78 -23.99 -19.60 34.57
CA VAL A 78 -25.09 -18.88 33.87
C VAL A 78 -26.41 -19.64 33.96
N THR A 79 -26.40 -20.96 33.76
CA THR A 79 -27.64 -21.74 33.70
C THR A 79 -28.06 -22.31 35.06
N GLY A 80 -27.17 -22.33 36.07
CA GLY A 80 -27.46 -22.86 37.40
C GLY A 80 -27.73 -24.37 37.43
N ASN A 81 -27.37 -25.08 36.36
CA ASN A 81 -27.59 -26.52 36.19
C ASN A 81 -26.39 -27.34 36.66
N SER A 82 -26.61 -28.62 36.96
CA SER A 82 -25.54 -29.54 37.37
C SER A 82 -24.50 -29.76 36.25
N PRO A 83 -23.23 -30.02 36.61
CA PRO A 83 -22.17 -30.32 35.65
C PRO A 83 -22.44 -31.58 34.81
N GLU A 84 -23.24 -32.52 35.31
CA GLU A 84 -23.63 -33.75 34.60
C GLU A 84 -24.46 -33.42 33.34
N LYS A 85 -25.38 -32.45 33.44
CA LYS A 85 -26.19 -32.01 32.28
C LYS A 85 -25.35 -31.36 31.17
N PHE A 86 -24.18 -30.84 31.50
CA PHE A 86 -23.22 -30.32 30.52
C PHE A 86 -22.54 -31.46 29.76
N GLU A 87 -22.16 -32.53 30.45
CA GLU A 87 -21.58 -33.72 29.83
C GLU A 87 -22.59 -34.43 28.92
N ASP A 88 -23.87 -34.52 29.34
CA ASP A 88 -24.96 -35.00 28.49
C ASP A 88 -25.12 -34.16 27.21
N ALA A 89 -25.00 -32.83 27.32
CA ALA A 89 -25.06 -31.93 26.18
C ALA A 89 -23.88 -32.14 25.22
N LEU A 90 -22.66 -32.35 25.74
CA LEU A 90 -21.49 -32.67 24.93
C LEU A 90 -21.60 -34.05 24.25
N GLN A 91 -22.08 -35.06 24.95
CA GLN A 91 -22.38 -36.37 24.36
C GLN A 91 -23.41 -36.25 23.23
N TRP A 92 -24.43 -35.41 23.41
CA TRP A 92 -25.41 -35.15 22.36
C TRP A 92 -24.79 -34.49 21.13
N ILE A 93 -23.85 -33.56 21.29
CA ILE A 93 -23.09 -32.97 20.17
C ILE A 93 -22.28 -34.05 19.44
N LEU A 94 -21.54 -34.90 20.17
CA LEU A 94 -20.73 -35.97 19.57
C LEU A 94 -21.57 -36.97 18.76
N ASN A 95 -22.77 -37.27 19.23
CA ASN A 95 -23.70 -38.19 18.56
C ASN A 95 -24.48 -37.51 17.42
N SER A 96 -24.49 -36.18 17.35
CA SER A 96 -25.23 -35.41 16.36
C SER A 96 -24.36 -35.15 15.13
N ASN A 97 -24.78 -35.66 13.97
CA ASN A 97 -24.07 -35.42 12.69
C ASN A 97 -24.34 -34.02 12.09
N ASN A 98 -24.77 -33.05 12.90
CA ASN A 98 -25.13 -31.71 12.45
C ASN A 98 -24.05 -30.69 12.89
N ASP A 99 -23.72 -29.75 12.00
CA ASP A 99 -22.86 -28.61 12.36
C ASP A 99 -23.63 -27.65 13.29
N LEU A 100 -23.39 -27.81 14.59
CA LEU A 100 -23.98 -26.99 15.64
C LEU A 100 -23.20 -25.69 15.89
N GLY A 101 -22.13 -25.43 15.13
CA GLY A 101 -21.32 -24.23 15.31
C GLY A 101 -20.27 -24.34 16.42
N ILE A 102 -20.15 -25.50 17.07
CA ILE A 102 -19.23 -25.82 18.16
C ILE A 102 -18.32 -26.95 17.69
N TRP A 103 -17.01 -26.70 17.67
CA TRP A 103 -15.98 -27.66 17.32
C TRP A 103 -15.32 -28.20 18.58
N LEU A 104 -15.31 -29.53 18.72
CA LEU A 104 -14.70 -30.26 19.82
C LEU A 104 -13.30 -30.69 19.39
N LYS A 105 -12.27 -30.25 20.12
CA LYS A 105 -10.87 -30.56 19.80
C LYS A 105 -10.24 -31.37 20.93
N GLY A 106 -9.67 -32.52 20.56
CA GLY A 106 -8.93 -33.38 21.46
C GLY A 106 -7.48 -32.96 21.65
N GLU A 107 -6.73 -33.77 22.41
CA GLU A 107 -5.30 -33.57 22.66
C GLU A 107 -4.49 -33.63 21.35
N ASP A 108 -4.85 -34.55 20.46
CA ASP A 108 -4.32 -34.62 19.10
C ASP A 108 -5.30 -34.01 18.07
N PRO A 109 -4.88 -33.00 17.29
CA PRO A 109 -5.72 -32.32 16.32
C PRO A 109 -6.06 -33.15 15.07
N SER A 110 -5.48 -34.35 14.93
CA SER A 110 -5.60 -35.21 13.75
C SER A 110 -6.59 -36.36 13.94
N GLU A 111 -6.99 -36.66 15.18
CA GLU A 111 -7.93 -37.74 15.48
C GLU A 111 -9.31 -37.18 15.85
N PRO A 112 -10.41 -37.75 15.32
CA PRO A 112 -11.75 -37.36 15.72
C PRO A 112 -12.01 -37.76 17.16
N VAL A 113 -12.59 -36.85 17.93
CA VAL A 113 -12.95 -37.09 19.33
C VAL A 113 -14.07 -38.12 19.40
N THR A 114 -13.87 -39.21 20.16
CA THR A 114 -14.85 -40.30 20.30
C THR A 114 -15.56 -40.35 21.66
N SER A 115 -15.01 -39.67 22.67
CA SER A 115 -15.61 -39.55 24.01
C SER A 115 -15.43 -38.14 24.58
N VAL A 116 -16.28 -37.77 25.55
CA VAL A 116 -16.23 -36.45 26.20
C VAL A 116 -14.92 -36.23 26.98
N ASP A 117 -14.33 -37.29 27.52
CA ASP A 117 -13.08 -37.24 28.29
C ASP A 117 -11.86 -36.85 27.44
N GLN A 118 -11.95 -37.05 26.12
CA GLN A 118 -10.90 -36.68 25.17
C GLN A 118 -10.98 -35.21 24.74
N VAL A 119 -12.05 -34.47 25.10
CA VAL A 119 -12.22 -33.08 24.70
C VAL A 119 -11.34 -32.18 25.56
N VAL A 120 -10.30 -31.60 24.97
CA VAL A 120 -9.40 -30.67 25.66
C VAL A 120 -9.88 -29.23 25.51
N CYS A 121 -10.35 -28.87 24.32
CA CYS A 121 -10.77 -27.51 24.04
C CYS A 121 -11.93 -27.39 23.04
N LEU A 122 -12.66 -26.30 23.17
CA LEU A 122 -13.85 -25.95 22.40
C LEU A 122 -13.55 -24.73 21.54
N GLU A 123 -13.94 -24.77 20.28
CA GLU A 123 -13.80 -23.65 19.34
C GLU A 123 -15.15 -23.35 18.66
N SER A 124 -15.48 -22.08 18.46
CA SER A 124 -16.65 -21.72 17.65
C SER A 124 -16.29 -21.66 16.18
N THR A 125 -17.06 -22.33 15.32
CA THR A 125 -16.90 -22.22 13.86
C THR A 125 -17.44 -20.89 13.33
N ARG A 126 -18.29 -20.18 14.10
CA ARG A 126 -18.93 -18.92 13.71
C ARG A 126 -18.63 -17.79 14.71
N PRO A 127 -17.53 -17.04 14.51
CA PRO A 127 -17.19 -15.92 15.37
C PRO A 127 -18.22 -14.79 15.25
N ARG A 128 -18.74 -14.33 16.39
CA ARG A 128 -19.70 -13.22 16.45
C ARG A 128 -18.97 -11.95 16.84
N MET A 129 -18.57 -11.17 15.85
CA MET A 129 -17.87 -9.90 16.06
C MET A 129 -18.80 -8.83 16.64
N GLY A 130 -18.39 -8.20 17.74
CA GLY A 130 -19.08 -7.05 18.32
C GLY A 130 -19.13 -5.84 17.38
N LEU A 131 -20.13 -4.97 17.59
CA LEU A 131 -20.35 -3.77 16.76
C LEU A 131 -19.13 -2.84 16.75
N GLY A 132 -18.50 -2.61 17.91
CA GLY A 132 -17.35 -1.72 18.03
C GLY A 132 -16.15 -2.15 17.18
N CYS A 133 -15.91 -3.46 17.07
CA CYS A 133 -14.85 -4.00 16.21
C CYS A 133 -15.16 -3.81 14.73
N ARG A 134 -16.42 -4.03 14.32
CA ARG A 134 -16.85 -3.80 12.94
C ARG A 134 -16.68 -2.33 12.54
N PHE A 135 -17.08 -1.41 13.41
CA PHE A 135 -16.87 0.02 13.18
C PHE A 135 -15.40 0.41 13.15
N ARG A 136 -14.59 -0.07 14.10
CA ARG A 136 -13.15 0.22 14.12
C ARG A 136 -12.46 -0.25 12.84
N ARG A 137 -12.78 -1.45 12.37
CA ARG A 137 -12.21 -2.01 11.13
C ARG A 137 -12.68 -1.23 9.90
N ALA A 138 -13.96 -0.90 9.82
CA ALA A 138 -14.52 -0.10 8.73
C ALA A 138 -13.90 1.30 8.67
N ILE A 139 -13.85 1.99 9.81
CA ILE A 139 -13.24 3.33 9.95
C ILE A 139 -11.75 3.28 9.60
N SER A 140 -11.01 2.30 10.14
CA SER A 140 -9.59 2.14 9.84
C SER A 140 -9.35 1.91 8.35
N THR A 141 -10.17 1.08 7.70
CA THR A 141 -10.06 0.84 6.25
C THR A 141 -10.38 2.10 5.45
N ALA A 142 -11.43 2.84 5.82
CA ALA A 142 -11.78 4.09 5.18
C ALA A 142 -10.66 5.15 5.30
N ILE A 143 -10.06 5.28 6.49
CA ILE A 143 -8.94 6.20 6.73
C ILE A 143 -7.72 5.79 5.91
N MET A 144 -7.35 4.50 5.91
CA MET A 144 -6.19 4.03 5.14
C MET A 144 -6.37 4.28 3.65
N ASN A 145 -7.56 4.01 3.10
CA ASN A 145 -7.86 4.28 1.70
C ASN A 145 -7.79 5.78 1.37
N LEU A 146 -8.30 6.63 2.27
CA LEU A 146 -8.23 8.08 2.12
C LEU A 146 -6.77 8.57 2.12
N LEU A 147 -5.95 8.08 3.04
CA LEU A 147 -4.52 8.41 3.09
C LEU A 147 -3.81 7.98 1.81
N ILE A 148 -4.02 6.75 1.34
CA ILE A 148 -3.42 6.24 0.09
C ILE A 148 -3.79 7.12 -1.10
N PHE A 149 -5.05 7.56 -1.18
CA PHE A 149 -5.51 8.47 -2.23
C PHE A 149 -4.75 9.81 -2.21
N PHE A 150 -4.61 10.44 -1.04
CA PHE A 150 -3.87 11.69 -0.91
C PHE A 150 -2.38 11.52 -1.21
N TRP A 151 -1.75 10.45 -0.74
CA TRP A 151 -0.35 10.14 -1.05
C TRP A 151 -0.14 9.97 -2.56
N SER A 152 -1.05 9.28 -3.25
CA SER A 152 -1.01 9.14 -4.70
C SER A 152 -1.07 10.49 -5.42
N LEU A 153 -1.97 11.39 -5.00
CA LEU A 153 -2.08 12.73 -5.57
C LEU A 153 -0.81 13.56 -5.37
N ILE A 154 -0.21 13.51 -4.17
CA ILE A 154 1.04 14.23 -3.87
C ILE A 154 2.18 13.72 -4.76
N VAL A 155 2.33 12.39 -4.89
CA VAL A 155 3.35 11.77 -5.74
C VAL A 155 3.14 12.15 -7.20
N LEU A 156 1.91 12.05 -7.70
CA LEU A 156 1.56 12.43 -9.07
C LEU A 156 1.89 13.90 -9.34
N TRP A 157 1.54 14.80 -8.43
CA TRP A 157 1.83 16.22 -8.56
C TRP A 157 3.34 16.51 -8.52
N GLY A 158 4.08 15.83 -7.65
CA GLY A 158 5.54 15.89 -7.60
C GLY A 158 6.19 15.46 -8.93
N ILE A 159 5.71 14.38 -9.54
CA ILE A 159 6.18 13.91 -10.85
C ILE A 159 5.92 14.96 -11.93
N LEU A 160 4.72 15.54 -11.98
CA LEU A 160 4.38 16.59 -12.96
C LEU A 160 5.29 17.81 -12.83
N LEU A 161 5.59 18.25 -11.60
CA LEU A 161 6.53 19.34 -11.36
C LEU A 161 7.94 19.00 -11.81
N LEU A 162 8.42 17.78 -11.55
CA LEU A 162 9.74 17.33 -11.99
C LEU A 162 9.84 17.27 -13.51
N LEU A 163 8.80 16.78 -14.20
CA LEU A 163 8.76 16.77 -15.67
C LEU A 163 8.76 18.19 -16.23
N LYS A 164 7.93 19.07 -15.69
CA LYS A 164 7.89 20.49 -16.07
C LYS A 164 9.24 21.18 -15.85
N TYR A 165 9.90 20.88 -14.73
CA TYR A 165 11.24 21.40 -14.43
C TYR A 165 12.28 20.88 -15.42
N ARG A 166 12.27 19.57 -15.72
CA ARG A 166 13.18 18.97 -16.69
C ARG A 166 13.00 19.53 -18.09
N TRP A 167 11.76 19.68 -18.57
CA TRP A 167 11.49 20.28 -19.87
C TRP A 167 11.99 21.72 -19.96
N ARG A 168 11.68 22.54 -18.94
CA ARG A 168 12.22 23.91 -18.88
C ARG A 168 13.74 23.92 -18.89
N LYS A 169 14.37 22.98 -18.19
CA LYS A 169 15.83 22.91 -18.11
C LYS A 169 16.48 22.55 -19.45
N VAL A 170 15.87 21.63 -20.20
CA VAL A 170 16.33 21.28 -21.54
C VAL A 170 16.21 22.46 -22.49
N GLU A 171 15.07 23.17 -22.46
CA GLU A 171 14.84 24.38 -23.27
C GLU A 171 15.90 25.46 -22.98
N GLU A 172 16.19 25.74 -21.70
CA GLU A 172 17.24 26.69 -21.30
C GLU A 172 18.63 26.29 -21.83
N GLU A 173 18.96 24.99 -21.82
CA GLU A 173 20.24 24.49 -22.31
C GLU A 173 20.34 24.57 -23.84
N GLU A 174 19.24 24.31 -24.57
CA GLU A 174 19.19 24.45 -26.02
C GLU A 174 19.28 25.91 -26.45
N GLN A 175 18.55 26.81 -25.80
CA GLN A 175 18.64 28.25 -26.08
C GLN A 175 20.05 28.80 -25.84
N ALA A 176 20.69 28.41 -24.72
CA ALA A 176 22.07 28.81 -24.43
C ALA A 176 23.07 28.26 -25.47
N MET A 177 22.84 27.06 -25.98
CA MET A 177 23.64 26.47 -27.06
C MET A 177 23.47 27.27 -28.35
N TYR A 178 22.24 27.55 -28.80
CA TYR A 178 21.99 28.31 -30.03
C TYR A 178 22.52 29.75 -29.94
N GLU A 179 22.36 30.41 -28.79
CA GLU A 179 22.93 31.74 -28.56
C GLU A 179 24.47 31.70 -28.66
N MET A 180 25.10 30.66 -28.12
CA MET A 180 26.55 30.49 -28.22
C MET A 180 27.00 30.25 -29.66
N VAL A 181 26.29 29.39 -30.41
CA VAL A 181 26.54 29.15 -31.83
C VAL A 181 26.46 30.46 -32.63
N LYS A 182 25.42 31.27 -32.41
CA LYS A 182 25.27 32.58 -33.07
C LYS A 182 26.46 33.50 -32.78
N LYS A 183 26.89 33.61 -31.51
CA LYS A 183 28.06 34.42 -31.13
C LYS A 183 29.35 33.94 -31.81
N ILE A 184 29.53 32.63 -31.96
CA ILE A 184 30.67 32.06 -32.69
C ILE A 184 30.61 32.45 -34.17
N ILE A 185 29.46 32.27 -34.81
CA ILE A 185 29.24 32.64 -36.21
C ILE A 185 29.54 34.12 -36.45
N ASP A 186 29.01 35.00 -35.60
CA ASP A 186 29.23 36.45 -35.69
C ASP A 186 30.71 36.82 -35.54
N ALA A 187 31.43 36.17 -34.62
CA ALA A 187 32.86 36.40 -34.42
C ALA A 187 33.70 35.95 -35.63
N VAL A 188 33.45 34.75 -36.16
CA VAL A 188 34.16 34.24 -37.35
C VAL A 188 33.83 35.05 -38.59
N GLN A 189 32.56 35.45 -38.76
CA GLN A 189 32.13 36.29 -39.86
C GLN A 189 32.72 37.72 -39.76
N GLY A 190 32.84 38.27 -38.55
CA GLY A 190 33.50 39.55 -38.30
C GLY A 190 34.96 39.53 -38.73
N HIS A 191 35.72 38.55 -38.26
CA HIS A 191 37.11 38.31 -38.66
C HIS A 191 37.26 38.18 -40.18
N TYR A 192 36.38 37.41 -40.82
CA TYR A 192 36.39 37.28 -42.28
C TYR A 192 36.22 38.63 -43.00
N LYS A 193 35.32 39.50 -42.52
CA LYS A 193 35.12 40.85 -43.10
C LYS A 193 36.34 41.75 -42.88
N GLU A 194 37.00 41.66 -41.74
CA GLU A 194 38.21 42.41 -41.43
C GLU A 194 39.38 41.98 -42.33
N TRP A 195 39.51 40.67 -42.58
CA TRP A 195 40.42 40.14 -43.58
C TRP A 195 40.11 40.64 -45.01
N GLU A 196 38.84 40.65 -45.43
CA GLU A 196 38.41 41.16 -46.74
C GLU A 196 38.78 42.65 -46.94
N GLN A 197 38.73 43.43 -45.86
CA GLN A 197 39.15 44.84 -45.82
C GLN A 197 40.67 45.03 -45.73
N ARG A 198 41.47 43.95 -45.79
CA ARG A 198 42.93 43.91 -45.61
C ARG A 198 43.42 44.43 -44.25
N LEU A 199 42.57 44.41 -43.22
CA LEU A 199 42.99 44.72 -41.85
C LEU A 199 43.75 43.54 -41.23
N GLU A 200 43.43 42.32 -41.65
CA GLU A 200 44.04 41.10 -41.15
C GLU A 200 44.79 40.31 -42.23
N ARG A 201 45.78 39.52 -41.80
CA ARG A 201 46.69 38.80 -42.70
C ARG A 201 46.14 37.45 -43.20
N TYR A 202 45.28 36.79 -42.43
CA TYR A 202 44.85 35.41 -42.69
C TYR A 202 43.33 35.24 -42.62
N PRO A 203 42.72 34.41 -43.50
CA PRO A 203 41.27 34.19 -43.57
C PRO A 203 40.74 33.14 -42.56
N TYR A 204 41.50 32.80 -41.53
CA TYR A 204 41.15 31.77 -40.54
C TYR A 204 41.40 32.25 -39.10
N VAL A 205 40.63 31.73 -38.15
CA VAL A 205 40.66 32.11 -36.73
C VAL A 205 40.88 30.90 -35.84
N GLY A 206 41.76 30.98 -34.85
CA GLY A 206 41.95 29.90 -33.88
C GLY A 206 40.72 29.69 -32.99
N ILE A 207 40.27 28.45 -32.81
CA ILE A 207 39.10 28.11 -31.98
C ILE A 207 39.32 28.57 -30.52
N LEU A 208 40.54 28.44 -30.00
CA LEU A 208 40.89 28.90 -28.66
C LEU A 208 40.78 30.42 -28.52
N HIS A 209 41.17 31.16 -29.56
CA HIS A 209 41.10 32.62 -29.56
C HIS A 209 39.63 33.08 -29.50
N VAL A 210 38.77 32.50 -30.35
CA VAL A 210 37.33 32.82 -30.34
C VAL A 210 36.69 32.49 -28.99
N ARG A 211 37.04 31.34 -28.40
CA ARG A 211 36.55 30.97 -27.06
C ARG A 211 36.92 31.99 -26.00
N ASP A 212 38.17 32.43 -26.01
CA ASP A 212 38.70 33.31 -24.99
C ASP A 212 38.19 34.75 -25.14
N THR A 213 37.84 35.15 -26.36
CA THR A 213 37.12 36.41 -26.64
C THR A 213 35.66 36.35 -26.22
N LEU A 214 34.97 35.23 -26.46
CA LEU A 214 33.53 35.08 -26.16
C LEU A 214 33.24 34.71 -24.70
N ILE A 215 34.14 34.03 -24.01
CA ILE A 215 33.94 33.48 -22.66
C ILE A 215 35.00 34.04 -21.71
N PRO A 216 34.62 34.95 -20.78
CA PRO A 216 35.57 35.46 -19.79
C PRO A 216 36.05 34.35 -18.85
N PRO A 217 37.25 34.49 -18.26
CA PRO A 217 37.89 33.42 -17.47
C PRO A 217 37.03 32.95 -16.28
N GLN A 218 36.21 33.83 -15.71
CA GLN A 218 35.33 33.52 -14.57
C GLN A 218 34.20 32.53 -14.92
N SER A 219 33.64 32.59 -16.14
CA SER A 219 32.50 31.76 -16.56
C SER A 219 32.92 30.50 -17.32
N ARG A 220 34.22 30.34 -17.60
CA ARG A 220 34.78 29.24 -18.42
C ARG A 220 34.39 27.85 -17.93
N LYS A 221 34.36 27.59 -16.62
CA LYS A 221 33.93 26.30 -16.06
C LYS A 221 32.44 26.00 -16.31
N LYS A 222 31.57 27.00 -16.13
CA LYS A 222 30.12 26.86 -16.29
C LYS A 222 29.73 26.69 -17.77
N MET A 223 30.38 27.45 -18.65
CA MET A 223 30.07 27.47 -20.08
C MET A 223 30.78 26.36 -20.88
N LYS A 224 31.76 25.66 -20.30
CA LYS A 224 32.51 24.58 -21.00
C LYS A 224 31.59 23.54 -21.67
N ARG A 225 30.53 23.12 -20.97
CA ARG A 225 29.57 22.13 -21.52
C ARG A 225 28.80 22.70 -22.72
N VAL A 226 28.32 23.94 -22.60
CA VAL A 226 27.60 24.64 -23.68
C VAL A 226 28.52 24.87 -24.87
N TRP A 227 29.75 25.34 -24.63
CA TRP A 227 30.78 25.54 -25.63
C TRP A 227 31.06 24.26 -26.44
N ASN A 228 31.38 23.15 -25.76
CA ASN A 228 31.68 21.89 -26.45
C ASN A 228 30.49 21.43 -27.31
N ARG A 229 29.27 21.47 -26.76
CA ARG A 229 28.05 21.10 -27.52
C ARG A 229 27.81 22.02 -28.71
N ALA A 230 28.09 23.32 -28.58
CA ALA A 230 27.98 24.28 -29.67
C ALA A 230 29.02 24.03 -30.77
N VAL A 231 30.27 23.70 -30.41
CA VAL A 231 31.32 23.33 -31.37
C VAL A 231 30.96 22.04 -32.12
N ASP A 232 30.46 21.03 -31.40
CA ASP A 232 30.01 19.77 -32.01
C ASP A 232 28.81 20.01 -32.96
N PHE A 233 27.87 20.87 -32.57
CA PHE A 233 26.74 21.27 -33.42
C PHE A 233 27.21 22.01 -34.67
N LEU A 234 28.16 22.94 -34.54
CA LEU A 234 28.74 23.66 -35.67
C LEU A 234 29.41 22.69 -36.66
N ALA A 235 30.24 21.78 -36.18
CA ALA A 235 30.96 20.82 -37.02
C ALA A 235 30.04 19.83 -37.75
N SER A 236 28.89 19.49 -37.16
CA SER A 236 27.94 18.50 -37.70
C SER A 236 26.84 19.11 -38.57
N ASN A 237 26.42 20.35 -38.30
CA ASN A 237 25.19 20.91 -38.87
C ASN A 237 25.36 22.26 -39.58
N GLU A 238 26.46 23.00 -39.37
CA GLU A 238 26.70 24.29 -40.01
C GLU A 238 27.79 24.19 -41.07
N SER A 239 27.38 24.26 -42.34
CA SER A 239 28.28 24.14 -43.49
C SER A 239 29.07 25.40 -43.81
N ARG A 240 28.73 26.55 -43.21
CA ARG A 240 29.36 27.86 -43.49
C ARG A 240 30.72 28.04 -42.81
N ILE A 241 31.02 27.21 -41.83
CA ILE A 241 32.27 27.26 -41.06
C ILE A 241 32.95 25.91 -41.17
N GLN A 242 34.14 25.89 -41.76
CA GLN A 242 34.96 24.70 -41.83
C GLN A 242 35.96 24.67 -40.68
N THR A 243 36.06 23.54 -39.99
CA THR A 243 37.10 23.31 -38.98
C THR A 243 38.30 22.65 -39.66
N GLU A 244 39.43 23.34 -39.66
CA GLU A 244 40.69 22.89 -40.26
C GLU A 244 41.78 22.78 -39.19
N SER A 245 42.72 21.85 -39.33
CA SER A 245 43.93 21.80 -38.50
C SER A 245 45.08 22.49 -39.24
N HIS A 246 45.63 23.56 -38.66
CA HIS A 246 46.77 24.29 -39.22
C HIS A 246 47.96 24.22 -38.28
N ARG A 247 49.16 24.01 -38.84
CA ARG A 247 50.39 23.99 -38.06
C ARG A 247 50.94 25.41 -37.92
N ILE A 248 50.72 26.01 -36.76
CA ILE A 248 51.13 27.39 -36.45
C ILE A 248 52.25 27.32 -35.42
N ALA A 249 53.40 27.95 -35.72
CA ALA A 249 54.58 27.95 -34.84
C ALA A 249 55.08 26.54 -34.42
N GLY A 250 54.83 25.51 -35.23
CA GLY A 250 55.28 24.13 -34.98
C GLY A 250 54.25 23.24 -34.29
N GLU A 251 53.14 23.79 -33.76
CA GLU A 251 52.04 23.06 -33.14
C GLU A 251 50.81 23.00 -34.05
N ASP A 252 50.08 21.87 -34.01
CA ASP A 252 48.83 21.71 -34.74
C ASP A 252 47.69 22.38 -33.96
N MET A 253 47.11 23.42 -34.53
CA MET A 253 46.01 24.18 -33.94
C MET A 253 44.75 24.05 -34.78
N LEU A 254 43.61 23.84 -34.11
CA LEU A 254 42.31 23.87 -34.76
C LEU A 254 41.90 25.31 -35.03
N VAL A 255 41.56 25.58 -36.28
CA VAL A 255 41.11 26.89 -36.76
C VAL A 255 39.76 26.76 -37.46
N TRP A 256 39.01 27.85 -37.45
CA TRP A 256 37.79 28.02 -38.20
C TRP A 256 38.03 28.90 -39.42
N ARG A 257 37.49 28.46 -40.54
CA ARG A 257 37.51 29.18 -41.81
C ARG A 257 36.07 29.42 -42.27
N TRP A 258 35.77 30.64 -42.65
CA TRP A 258 34.49 30.98 -43.26
C TRP A 258 34.44 30.53 -44.71
N THR A 259 33.49 29.66 -45.06
CA THR A 259 33.23 29.23 -46.43
C THR A 259 32.03 30.01 -46.94
N GLN A 260 32.26 31.07 -47.71
CA GLN A 260 31.18 31.67 -48.49
C GLN A 260 30.71 30.64 -49.54
N PRO A 261 29.39 30.48 -49.76
CA PRO A 261 28.94 29.87 -51.00
C PRO A 261 29.38 30.80 -52.13
N SER A 262 30.39 30.37 -52.88
CA SER A 262 30.82 31.06 -54.07
C SER A 262 29.65 31.05 -55.07
N TYR A 263 29.14 32.23 -55.43
CA TYR A 263 28.33 32.42 -56.66
C TYR A 263 29.14 32.15 -57.94
N VAL A 264 30.33 31.55 -57.82
CA VAL A 264 31.29 31.29 -58.89
C VAL A 264 31.26 29.81 -59.19
N SER A 265 30.20 29.38 -59.87
CA SER A 265 30.12 28.08 -60.55
C SER A 265 28.96 28.16 -61.53
N ASP A 266 29.14 28.94 -62.61
CA ASP A 266 28.46 28.79 -63.91
C ASP A 266 28.98 29.90 -64.85
N SER A 267 30.22 29.76 -65.30
CA SER A 267 30.74 30.40 -66.52
C SER A 267 32.11 29.83 -66.88
N GLU A 268 32.16 28.53 -67.09
CA GLU A 268 33.12 27.95 -68.03
C GLU A 268 32.31 27.25 -69.13
N GLN A 269 32.12 27.98 -70.24
CA GLN A 269 31.80 27.42 -71.54
C GLN A 269 32.49 28.24 -72.63
#